data_AF-A0A7Y2UDA8-F1
#
_entry.id   AF-A0A7Y2UDA8-F1
#
_cell.length_a   1.000
_cell.length_b   1.000
_cell.length_c   1.000
_cell.angle_alpha   90.00
_cell.angle_beta   90.00
_cell.angle_gamma   90.00
#
_symmetry.space_group_name_H-M   'P 1'
#
loop_
_entity.id
_entity.type
_entity.pdbx_description
1 polymer ?
#
loop_
_entity_poly.entity_id
_entity_poly.type
_entity_poly.pdbx_seq_one_letter_code
_entity_poly.pdbx_strand_id
1 'polypeptide(L)'
;LQAVAYYIGMLSPHLTHFFPKRSIDASHPDIVFYHNRCILCGLCVRASEQVDRKSVFAISGRGIDSKLVFNSPDGKLGGSELEFTDKAVEVCPVGAIMPKHLGYETPVGQRLYDTKPISVVGDVAAHSKPEKPFISDKSHE
;
A
#
# COMPACT_ATOMS: atom_id res chain seq x y z
N LEU A 1 10.25 0.79 -1.67
CA LEU A 1 10.80 1.98 -2.39
C LEU A 1 11.93 2.66 -1.64
N GLN A 2 11.73 3.08 -0.38
CA GLN A 2 12.76 3.78 0.42
C GLN A 2 14.10 3.02 0.47
N ALA A 3 14.08 1.72 0.72
CA ALA A 3 15.28 0.89 0.75
C ALA A 3 16.04 0.85 -0.59
N VAL A 4 15.32 0.86 -1.72
CA VAL A 4 15.92 0.94 -3.06
C VAL A 4 16.62 2.29 -3.24
N ALA A 5 15.96 3.38 -2.85
CA ALA A 5 16.53 4.73 -2.96
C ALA A 5 17.85 4.85 -2.18
N TYR A 6 17.90 4.33 -0.94
CA TYR A 6 19.14 4.29 -0.17
C TYR A 6 20.22 3.43 -0.82
N TYR A 7 19.85 2.25 -1.34
CA TYR A 7 20.79 1.35 -2.00
C TYR A 7 21.47 1.99 -3.22
N ILE A 8 20.74 2.76 -4.02
CA ILE A 8 21.27 3.44 -5.21
C ILE A 8 21.87 4.82 -4.93
N GLY A 9 21.93 5.25 -3.66
CA GLY A 9 22.48 6.55 -3.28
C GLY A 9 21.60 7.76 -3.63
N MET A 10 20.29 7.58 -3.78
CA MET A 10 19.33 8.68 -4.00
C MET A 10 19.04 9.39 -2.66
N LEU A 11 19.95 10.26 -2.24
CA LEU A 11 19.91 10.95 -0.94
C LEU A 11 19.21 12.32 -1.00
N SER A 12 19.10 12.92 -2.18
CA SER A 12 18.45 14.20 -2.38
C SER A 12 17.67 14.26 -3.70
N PRO A 13 16.57 15.03 -3.75
CA PRO A 13 15.84 15.26 -5.00
C PRO A 13 16.61 16.29 -5.85
N HIS A 14 16.73 15.99 -7.14
CA HIS A 14 17.30 16.92 -8.14
C HIS A 14 16.22 17.58 -9.02
N LEU A 15 14.98 17.10 -8.94
CA LEU A 15 13.84 17.58 -9.72
C LEU A 15 12.94 18.45 -8.86
N THR A 16 12.36 19.49 -9.47
CA THR A 16 11.34 20.31 -8.82
C THR A 16 10.11 19.48 -8.51
N HIS A 17 9.68 19.52 -7.25
CA HIS A 17 8.48 18.83 -6.80
C HIS A 17 7.21 19.53 -7.32
N PHE A 18 6.26 18.74 -7.83
CA PHE A 18 4.95 19.25 -8.24
C PHE A 18 3.93 19.39 -7.10
N PHE A 19 4.15 18.70 -5.97
CA PHE A 19 3.24 18.65 -4.81
C PHE A 19 1.74 18.47 -5.14
N PRO A 20 1.37 17.49 -6.01
CA PRO A 20 -0.04 17.28 -6.34
C PRO A 20 -0.81 16.83 -5.10
N LYS A 21 -1.96 17.45 -4.84
CA LYS A 21 -2.86 17.04 -3.75
C LYS A 21 -3.81 15.97 -4.25
N ARG A 22 -3.59 14.70 -3.87
CA ARG A 22 -4.52 13.60 -4.13
C ARG A 22 -5.25 13.20 -2.86
N SER A 23 -6.44 12.62 -3.01
CA SER A 23 -7.30 12.19 -1.92
C SER A 23 -6.72 10.99 -1.16
N ILE A 24 -7.30 10.74 0.00
CA ILE A 24 -7.13 9.51 0.78
C ILE A 24 -8.49 8.82 0.77
N ASP A 25 -8.53 7.52 0.52
CA ASP A 25 -9.73 6.71 0.67
C ASP A 25 -9.59 5.85 1.93
N ALA A 26 -10.40 6.14 2.94
CA ALA A 26 -10.47 5.40 4.20
C ALA A 26 -11.82 4.68 4.40
N SER A 27 -12.58 4.48 3.32
CA SER A 27 -13.92 3.91 3.33
C SER A 27 -13.96 2.44 3.74
N HIS A 28 -12.92 1.66 3.45
CA HIS A 28 -12.82 0.27 3.89
C HIS A 28 -12.60 0.19 5.41
N PRO A 29 -13.28 -0.69 6.17
CA PRO A 29 -13.21 -0.72 7.64
C PRO A 29 -11.78 -0.92 8.16
N ASP A 30 -10.98 -1.79 7.52
CA ASP A 30 -9.65 -2.18 7.99
C ASP A 30 -8.47 -1.62 7.18
N ILE A 31 -8.73 -0.93 6.05
CA ILE A 31 -7.68 -0.57 5.08
C ILE A 31 -7.86 0.89 4.67
N VAL A 32 -6.74 1.60 4.50
CA VAL A 32 -6.70 2.95 3.93
C VAL A 32 -5.86 2.93 2.67
N PHE A 33 -6.35 3.63 1.64
CA PHE A 33 -5.59 3.91 0.43
C PHE A 33 -5.13 5.38 0.35
N TYR A 34 -3.82 5.59 0.21
CA TYR A 34 -3.20 6.89 0.02
C TYR A 34 -2.81 7.10 -1.45
N HIS A 35 -3.62 7.82 -2.23
CA HIS A 35 -3.30 8.09 -3.65
C HIS A 35 -1.97 8.83 -3.83
N ASN A 36 -1.56 9.67 -2.86
CA ASN A 36 -0.30 10.42 -2.92
C ASN A 36 0.96 9.53 -2.82
N ARG A 37 0.84 8.30 -2.34
CA ARG A 37 1.98 7.39 -2.15
C ARG A 37 2.09 6.36 -3.28
N CYS A 38 1.04 6.18 -4.08
CA CYS A 38 1.02 5.18 -5.14
C CYS A 38 1.97 5.58 -6.28
N ILE A 39 2.86 4.66 -6.65
CA ILE A 39 3.79 4.80 -7.78
C ILE A 39 3.31 4.06 -9.04
N LEU A 40 2.06 3.59 -9.07
CA LEU A 40 1.45 2.91 -10.21
C LEU A 40 2.21 1.67 -10.72
N CYS A 41 2.90 0.94 -9.83
CA CYS A 41 3.68 -0.25 -10.20
C CYS A 41 2.84 -1.46 -10.68
N GLY A 42 1.52 -1.44 -10.45
CA GLY A 42 0.60 -2.50 -10.84
C GLY A 42 0.73 -3.81 -10.04
N LEU A 43 1.51 -3.86 -8.96
CA LEU A 43 1.64 -5.06 -8.12
C LEU A 43 0.31 -5.46 -7.48
N CYS A 44 -0.44 -4.51 -6.94
CA CYS A 44 -1.76 -4.77 -6.35
C CYS A 44 -2.79 -5.23 -7.39
N VAL A 45 -2.74 -4.70 -8.62
CA VAL A 45 -3.58 -5.16 -9.73
C VAL A 45 -3.31 -6.63 -10.03
N ARG A 46 -2.04 -6.98 -10.26
CA ARG A 46 -1.64 -8.37 -10.56
C ARG A 46 -1.94 -9.31 -9.40
N ALA A 47 -1.64 -8.92 -8.15
CA ALA A 47 -1.92 -9.75 -6.99
C ALA A 47 -3.42 -10.02 -6.82
N SER A 48 -4.25 -8.98 -7.00
CA SER A 48 -5.71 -9.13 -6.95
C SER A 48 -6.19 -10.15 -7.98
N GLU A 49 -5.77 -10.04 -9.24
CA GLU A 49 -6.24 -10.92 -10.32
C GLU A 49 -5.68 -12.35 -10.25
N GLN A 50 -4.39 -12.48 -9.97
CA GLN A 50 -3.66 -13.74 -10.12
C GLN A 50 -3.65 -14.57 -8.84
N VAL A 51 -3.59 -13.92 -7.67
CA VAL A 51 -3.48 -14.60 -6.38
C VAL A 51 -4.81 -14.56 -5.65
N ASP A 52 -5.41 -13.37 -5.51
CA ASP A 52 -6.65 -13.21 -4.76
C ASP A 52 -7.88 -13.62 -5.58
N ARG A 53 -7.71 -13.80 -6.90
CA ARG A 53 -8.77 -14.13 -7.87
C ARG A 53 -9.93 -13.12 -7.85
N LYS A 54 -9.61 -11.87 -7.56
CA LYS A 54 -10.51 -10.71 -7.54
C LYS A 54 -10.04 -9.68 -8.58
N SER A 55 -10.93 -8.79 -8.99
CA SER A 55 -10.56 -7.67 -9.89
C SER A 55 -10.78 -6.35 -9.17
N VAL A 56 -10.18 -6.18 -7.99
CA VAL A 56 -10.41 -5.01 -7.12
C VAL A 56 -9.78 -3.74 -7.70
N PHE A 57 -8.60 -3.84 -8.30
CA PHE A 57 -7.81 -2.67 -8.70
C PHE A 57 -7.64 -2.57 -10.21
N ALA A 58 -7.69 -1.35 -10.73
CA ALA A 58 -7.26 -1.03 -12.08
C ALA A 58 -6.50 0.31 -12.10
N ILE A 59 -5.72 0.56 -13.15
CA ILE A 59 -5.12 1.87 -13.41
C ILE A 59 -5.94 2.57 -14.48
N SER A 60 -6.38 3.79 -14.18
CA SER A 60 -7.17 4.62 -15.09
C SER A 60 -6.53 6.00 -15.26
N GLY A 61 -6.86 6.68 -16.36
CA GLY A 61 -6.27 7.97 -16.74
C GLY A 61 -5.03 7.82 -17.63
N ARG A 62 -4.38 8.94 -17.93
CA ARG A 62 -3.16 9.02 -18.74
C ARG A 62 -2.21 10.07 -18.18
N GLY A 63 -0.91 9.86 -18.37
CA GLY A 63 0.11 10.82 -17.91
C GLY A 63 -0.01 11.13 -16.41
N ILE A 64 0.04 12.42 -16.06
CA ILE A 64 -0.04 12.91 -14.68
C ILE A 64 -1.39 12.66 -14.01
N ASP A 65 -2.45 12.42 -14.81
CA ASP A 65 -3.81 12.14 -14.33
C ASP A 65 -4.05 10.66 -14.05
N SER A 66 -3.04 9.80 -14.29
CA SER A 66 -3.13 8.38 -14.00
C SER A 66 -3.29 8.13 -12.50
N LYS A 67 -4.24 7.26 -12.15
CA LYS A 67 -4.51 6.88 -10.76
C LYS A 67 -4.96 5.43 -10.68
N LEU A 68 -4.72 4.81 -9.52
CA LEU A 68 -5.38 3.57 -9.18
C LEU A 68 -6.86 3.84 -8.91
N VAL A 69 -7.74 2.99 -9.42
CA VAL A 69 -9.18 3.01 -9.19
C VAL A 69 -9.64 1.67 -8.65
N PHE A 70 -10.79 1.67 -7.98
CA PHE A 70 -11.35 0.48 -7.35
C PHE A 70 -12.57 0.02 -8.13
N ASN A 71 -12.67 -1.29 -8.33
CA ASN A 71 -13.85 -1.92 -8.89
C ASN A 71 -14.93 -2.01 -7.79
N SER A 72 -15.69 -0.93 -7.66
CA SER A 72 -16.86 -0.84 -6.81
C SER A 72 -17.90 0.08 -7.46
N PRO A 73 -19.19 -0.04 -7.10
CA PRO A 73 -20.24 0.82 -7.65
C PRO A 73 -20.01 2.33 -7.42
N ASP A 74 -19.38 2.68 -6.30
CA ASP A 74 -19.13 4.07 -5.88
C ASP A 74 -17.69 4.55 -6.12
N GLY A 75 -16.85 3.68 -6.70
CA GLY A 75 -15.43 3.95 -6.94
C GLY A 75 -14.59 4.09 -5.67
N LYS A 76 -15.08 3.61 -4.51
CA LYS A 76 -14.38 3.61 -3.23
C LYS A 76 -13.94 2.22 -2.79
N LEU A 77 -12.85 2.17 -2.02
CA LEU A 77 -12.26 0.94 -1.53
C LEU A 77 -13.23 0.09 -0.69
N GLY A 78 -14.04 0.73 0.16
CA GLY A 78 -14.98 0.05 1.05
C GLY A 78 -16.17 -0.60 0.35
N GLY A 79 -16.46 -0.22 -0.91
CA GLY A 79 -17.48 -0.87 -1.74
C GLY A 79 -16.93 -2.00 -2.60
N SER A 80 -15.63 -2.30 -2.52
CA SER A 80 -14.97 -3.35 -3.30
C SER A 80 -14.92 -4.68 -2.55
N GLU A 81 -14.52 -5.75 -3.24
CA GLU A 81 -14.33 -7.09 -2.67
C GLU A 81 -12.98 -7.27 -1.93
N LEU A 82 -12.24 -6.18 -1.68
CA LEU A 82 -10.96 -6.24 -1.00
C LEU A 82 -11.14 -6.79 0.42
N GLU A 83 -10.31 -7.76 0.78
CA GLU A 83 -10.23 -8.26 2.15
C GLU A 83 -8.86 -7.97 2.75
N PHE A 84 -8.79 -7.83 4.07
CA PHE A 84 -7.55 -7.59 4.79
C PHE A 84 -6.47 -8.65 4.52
N THR A 85 -6.88 -9.89 4.30
CA THR A 85 -6.01 -11.04 4.05
C THR A 85 -5.51 -11.17 2.62
N ASP A 86 -5.98 -10.31 1.72
CA ASP A 86 -5.64 -10.36 0.31
C ASP A 86 -4.14 -10.07 0.09
N LYS A 87 -3.54 -10.80 -0.84
CA LYS A 87 -2.15 -10.58 -1.26
C LYS A 87 -1.96 -9.16 -1.78
N ALA A 88 -2.97 -8.57 -2.42
CA ALA A 88 -2.92 -7.18 -2.87
C ALA A 88 -2.62 -6.17 -1.74
N VAL A 89 -3.01 -6.46 -0.50
CA VAL A 89 -2.71 -5.62 0.68
C VAL A 89 -1.23 -5.74 1.07
N GLU A 90 -0.66 -6.93 0.96
CA GLU A 90 0.73 -7.22 1.35
C GLU A 90 1.78 -6.69 0.36
N VAL A 91 1.45 -6.68 -0.95
CA VAL A 91 2.45 -6.42 -2.00
C VAL A 91 2.77 -4.94 -2.23
N CYS A 92 2.09 -4.00 -1.57
CA CYS A 92 2.27 -2.58 -1.84
C CYS A 92 3.65 -2.07 -1.33
N PRO A 93 4.61 -1.69 -2.21
CA PRO A 93 5.99 -1.42 -1.81
C PRO A 93 6.24 -0.01 -1.25
N VAL A 94 5.17 0.79 -1.14
CA VAL A 94 5.20 2.24 -0.85
C VAL A 94 4.23 2.64 0.26
N GLY A 95 3.52 1.68 0.87
CA GLY A 95 2.50 1.97 1.88
C GLY A 95 1.38 2.86 1.35
N ALA A 96 0.99 2.65 0.09
CA ALA A 96 -0.22 3.26 -0.48
C ALA A 96 -1.47 2.49 -0.06
N ILE A 97 -1.41 1.15 0.01
CA ILE A 97 -2.41 0.30 0.65
C ILE A 97 -1.88 0.03 2.06
N MET A 98 -2.61 0.45 3.09
CA MET A 98 -2.17 0.36 4.47
C MET A 98 -3.27 -0.23 5.35
N PRO A 99 -2.99 -1.32 6.08
CA PRO A 99 -3.81 -1.72 7.21
C PRO A 99 -3.99 -0.58 8.22
N LYS A 100 -5.22 -0.38 8.70
CA LYS A 100 -5.50 0.54 9.81
C LYS A 100 -4.94 -0.05 11.10
N HIS A 101 -4.59 0.84 12.04
CA HIS A 101 -4.10 0.51 13.39
C HIS A 101 -2.75 -0.21 13.49
N LEU A 102 -2.22 -0.79 12.41
CA LEU A 102 -0.91 -1.46 12.38
C LEU A 102 0.25 -0.53 11.94
N GLY A 103 -0.05 0.75 11.72
CA GLY A 103 0.97 1.72 11.35
C GLY A 103 2.00 1.89 12.47
N TYR A 104 3.28 1.65 12.16
CA TYR A 104 4.42 1.86 13.06
C TYR A 104 4.57 0.84 14.21
N GLU A 105 3.93 -0.33 14.13
CA GLU A 105 4.14 -1.39 15.13
C GLU A 105 5.61 -1.79 15.28
N THR A 106 6.36 -1.83 14.16
CA THR A 106 7.81 -1.98 14.19
C THR A 106 8.50 -0.61 14.33
N PRO A 107 9.23 -0.36 15.43
CA PRO A 107 9.96 0.89 15.63
C PRO A 107 10.95 1.18 14.50
N VAL A 108 11.17 2.47 14.24
CA VAL A 108 12.27 2.90 13.35
C VAL A 108 13.59 2.41 13.91
N GLY A 109 14.46 1.88 13.04
CA GLY A 109 15.72 1.23 13.42
C GLY A 109 15.60 -0.28 13.61
N GLN A 110 14.38 -0.82 13.70
CA GLN A 110 14.12 -2.26 13.86
C GLN A 110 13.39 -2.86 12.66
N ARG A 111 13.05 -2.07 11.65
CA ARG A 111 12.40 -2.57 10.43
C ARG A 111 13.42 -3.34 9.61
N LEU A 112 12.93 -4.24 8.75
CA LEU A 112 13.79 -5.08 7.91
C LEU A 112 14.91 -4.27 7.24
N TYR A 113 14.52 -3.23 6.49
CA TYR A 113 15.46 -2.44 5.70
C TYR A 113 16.23 -1.38 6.50
N ASP A 114 15.90 -1.18 7.77
CA ASP A 114 16.72 -0.37 8.66
C ASP A 114 17.95 -1.17 9.13
N THR A 115 17.82 -2.50 9.23
CA THR A 115 18.88 -3.39 9.73
C THR A 115 19.75 -4.01 8.62
N LYS A 116 19.19 -4.24 7.44
CA LYS A 116 19.91 -4.84 6.29
C LYS A 116 19.53 -4.17 4.97
N PRO A 117 20.49 -3.91 4.06
CA PRO A 117 20.19 -3.28 2.79
C PRO A 117 19.39 -4.22 1.88
N ILE A 118 18.59 -3.65 0.97
CA ILE A 118 17.74 -4.43 0.06
C ILE A 118 18.54 -5.35 -0.88
N SER A 119 19.80 -5.02 -1.19
CA SER A 119 20.67 -5.89 -1.99
C SER A 119 21.00 -7.22 -1.32
N VAL A 120 20.90 -7.30 0.00
CA VAL A 120 21.16 -8.52 0.78
C VAL A 120 19.86 -9.27 1.05
N VAL A 121 18.76 -8.56 1.33
CA VAL A 121 17.50 -9.19 1.73
C VAL A 121 16.58 -9.50 0.55
N GLY A 122 16.67 -8.76 -0.55
CA GLY A 122 15.73 -8.86 -1.66
C GLY A 122 14.38 -8.17 -1.38
N ASP A 123 13.41 -8.42 -2.27
CA ASP A 123 12.06 -7.87 -2.15
C ASP A 123 11.23 -8.60 -1.07
N VAL A 124 10.48 -7.82 -0.29
CA VAL A 124 9.87 -8.13 1.02
C VAL A 124 8.73 -9.15 1.01
N ALA A 125 8.59 -9.95 -0.05
CA ALA A 125 7.50 -10.93 -0.14
C ALA A 125 7.50 -11.98 0.99
N ALA A 126 8.60 -12.13 1.73
CA ALA A 126 8.77 -13.07 2.84
C ALA A 126 8.44 -12.53 4.25
N HIS A 127 7.92 -11.30 4.38
CA HIS A 127 7.50 -10.80 5.71
C HIS A 127 6.21 -11.46 6.20
N SER A 128 6.17 -11.72 7.50
CA SER A 128 4.99 -12.21 8.22
C SER A 128 3.78 -11.36 7.85
N LYS A 129 2.70 -12.02 7.42
CA LYS A 129 1.44 -11.37 7.12
C LYS A 129 1.01 -10.53 8.31
N PRO A 130 0.57 -9.27 8.11
CA PRO A 130 -0.11 -8.57 9.19
C PRO A 130 -1.31 -9.43 9.60
N GLU A 131 -1.40 -9.79 10.87
CA GLU A 131 -2.61 -10.39 11.42
C GLU A 131 -3.60 -9.27 11.71
N LYS A 132 -4.91 -9.53 11.51
CA LYS A 132 -5.92 -8.53 11.83
C LYS A 132 -5.87 -8.31 13.34
N PRO A 133 -5.59 -7.09 13.83
CA PRO A 133 -5.55 -6.85 15.26
C PRO A 133 -6.93 -7.12 15.84
N PHE A 134 -6.99 -7.84 16.97
CA PHE A 134 -8.24 -8.07 17.69
C PHE A 134 -8.68 -6.75 18.33
N ILE A 135 -9.47 -5.97 17.61
CA ILE A 135 -10.13 -4.79 18.14
C ILE A 135 -11.38 -5.30 18.86
N SER A 136 -11.39 -5.25 20.20
CA SER A 136 -12.59 -5.54 20.97
C SER A 136 -13.69 -4.58 20.53
N ASP A 137 -14.80 -5.09 20.00
CA ASP A 137 -16.01 -4.32 19.76
C ASP A 137 -16.45 -3.70 21.10
N LYS A 138 -16.12 -2.43 21.31
CA LYS A 138 -16.79 -1.59 22.30
C LYS A 138 -17.91 -0.83 21.59
N SER A 139 -18.85 -1.59 21.03
CA SER A 139 -20.16 -1.07 20.63
C SER A 139 -21.13 -1.24 21.79
N HIS A 140 -21.75 -0.11 22.20
CA HIS A 140 -22.84 0.07 23.17
C HIS A 140 -22.45 0.47 24.59
N GLU A 141 -22.32 1.79 24.79
CA GLU A 141 -23.10 2.52 25.80
C GLU A 141 -23.45 3.93 25.28
#